data_AF-A0A345ZST3-F1
#
_entry.id   AF-A0A345ZST3-F1
#
_cell.length_a   1.000
_cell.length_b   1.000
_cell.length_c   1.000
_cell.angle_alpha   90.00
_cell.angle_beta   90.00
_cell.angle_gamma   90.00
#
_symmetry.space_group_name_H-M   'P 1'
#
loop_
_entity.id
_entity.type
_entity.pdbx_description
1 polymer ?
#
loop_
_entity_poly.entity_id
_entity_poly.type
_entity_poly.pdbx_seq_one_letter_code
_entity_poly.pdbx_strand_id
1 'polypeptide(L)'
;MKRAWEAEADALATVREFNVRITEKRDVWFWPTIAAALTAKHAWVTIVCDSCGGLTDLDLRMKPRDPEASIRVVLRDVRCPRCNGHGRPRIVGLAQSPAR
;
A
#
# COMPACT_ATOMS: atom_id res chain seq x y z
N MET A 1 -26.56 -2.01 4.31
CA MET A 1 -25.78 -2.75 5.33
C MET A 1 -25.15 -4.02 4.76
N LYS A 2 -25.91 -5.01 4.27
CA LYS A 2 -25.35 -6.28 3.73
C LYS A 2 -24.28 -6.09 2.64
N ARG A 3 -24.55 -5.26 1.62
CA ARG A 3 -23.59 -4.96 0.54
C ARG A 3 -22.31 -4.28 0.99
N ALA A 4 -22.38 -3.46 2.05
CA ALA A 4 -21.21 -2.75 2.56
C ALA A 4 -20.26 -3.71 3.30
N TRP A 5 -20.82 -4.65 4.07
CA TRP A 5 -20.04 -5.71 4.70
C TRP A 5 -19.45 -6.67 3.67
N GLU A 6 -20.21 -7.07 2.65
CA GLU A 6 -19.71 -7.90 1.55
C GLU A 6 -18.54 -7.22 0.83
N ALA A 7 -18.65 -5.92 0.53
CA ALA A 7 -17.57 -5.14 -0.06
C ALA A 7 -16.34 -5.01 0.87
N GLU A 8 -16.55 -4.83 2.18
CA GLU A 8 -15.45 -4.81 3.15
C GLU A 8 -14.72 -6.16 3.24
N ALA A 9 -15.46 -7.26 3.25
CA ALA A 9 -14.89 -8.60 3.30
C ALA A 9 -14.07 -8.93 2.04
N ASP A 10 -14.59 -8.57 0.86
CA ASP A 10 -13.90 -8.77 -0.42
C ASP A 10 -12.63 -7.92 -0.53
N ALA A 11 -12.73 -6.64 -0.15
CA ALA A 11 -11.58 -5.74 -0.09
C ALA A 11 -10.50 -6.26 0.88
N LEU A 12 -10.92 -6.75 2.06
CA LEU A 12 -10.01 -7.32 3.06
C LEU A 12 -9.32 -8.59 2.56
N ALA A 13 -10.03 -9.47 1.87
CA ALA A 13 -9.45 -10.67 1.27
C ALA A 13 -8.39 -10.30 0.22
N THR A 14 -8.70 -9.33 -0.63
CA THR A 14 -7.78 -8.81 -1.66
C THR A 14 -6.50 -8.21 -1.04
N VAL A 15 -6.64 -7.38 -0.01
CA VAL A 15 -5.49 -6.76 0.69
C VAL A 15 -4.64 -7.80 1.41
N ARG A 16 -5.26 -8.81 2.04
CA ARG A 16 -4.53 -9.89 2.72
C ARG A 16 -3.74 -10.75 1.75
N GLU A 17 -4.34 -11.16 0.64
CA GLU A 17 -3.63 -11.93 -0.39
C GLU A 17 -2.45 -11.13 -0.96
N PHE A 18 -2.65 -9.83 -1.22
CA PHE A 18 -1.56 -8.95 -1.64
C PHE A 18 -0.41 -8.91 -0.61
N ASN A 19 -0.73 -8.70 0.67
CA ASN A 19 0.28 -8.64 1.73
C ASN A 19 1.04 -9.96 1.86
N VAL A 20 0.34 -11.10 1.85
CA VAL A 20 0.96 -12.43 1.90
C VAL A 20 1.96 -12.59 0.76
N ARG A 21 1.57 -12.29 -0.48
CA ARG A 21 2.47 -12.39 -1.64
C ARG A 21 3.70 -11.51 -1.50
N ILE A 22 3.53 -10.26 -1.09
CA ILE A 22 4.65 -9.32 -0.90
C ILE A 22 5.60 -9.80 0.21
N THR A 23 5.06 -10.23 1.35
CA THR A 23 5.86 -10.70 2.50
C THR A 23 6.62 -11.99 2.15
N GLU A 24 5.99 -12.91 1.42
CA GLU A 24 6.61 -14.15 0.94
C GLU A 24 7.53 -13.96 -0.28
N LYS A 25 7.71 -12.71 -0.76
CA LYS A 25 8.49 -12.38 -1.97
C LYS A 25 8.03 -13.15 -3.22
N ARG A 26 6.74 -13.47 -3.30
CA ARG A 26 6.11 -14.10 -4.44
C ARG A 26 5.76 -13.07 -5.50
N ASP A 27 5.52 -13.53 -6.71
CA ASP A 27 5.08 -12.67 -7.80
C ASP A 27 3.72 -12.00 -7.48
N VAL A 28 3.71 -10.67 -7.65
CA VAL A 28 2.56 -9.81 -7.44
C VAL A 28 1.92 -9.51 -8.80
N TRP A 29 0.97 -10.35 -9.17
CA TRP A 29 0.24 -10.24 -10.45
C TRP A 29 -0.90 -9.21 -10.41
N PHE A 30 -1.30 -8.77 -9.22
CA PHE A 30 -2.33 -7.76 -9.03
C PHE A 30 -1.93 -6.76 -7.95
N TRP A 31 -2.47 -5.56 -8.04
CA TRP A 31 -2.25 -4.51 -7.05
C TRP A 31 -3.62 -3.97 -6.60
N PRO A 32 -3.94 -3.98 -5.30
CA PRO A 32 -5.20 -3.41 -4.81
C PRO A 32 -5.39 -1.96 -5.26
N THR A 33 -6.64 -1.54 -5.42
CA THR A 33 -6.97 -0.13 -5.62
C THR A 33 -6.88 0.63 -4.30
N ILE A 34 -6.80 1.96 -4.36
CA ILE A 34 -6.84 2.81 -3.17
C ILE A 34 -8.17 2.63 -2.43
N ALA A 35 -9.28 2.53 -3.16
CA ALA A 35 -10.60 2.23 -2.60
C ALA A 35 -10.59 0.89 -1.84
N ALA A 36 -10.03 -0.18 -2.41
CA ALA A 36 -9.95 -1.48 -1.73
C ALA A 36 -9.13 -1.39 -0.43
N ALA A 37 -7.98 -0.72 -0.46
CA ALA A 37 -7.15 -0.52 0.74
C ALA A 37 -7.90 0.24 1.85
N LEU A 38 -8.59 1.33 1.50
CA LEU A 38 -9.36 2.13 2.45
C LEU A 38 -10.61 1.41 2.97
N THR A 39 -11.36 0.73 2.10
CA THR A 39 -12.52 -0.08 2.47
C THR A 39 -12.12 -1.21 3.42
N ALA A 40 -10.97 -1.84 3.19
CA ALA A 40 -10.40 -2.86 4.09
C ALA A 40 -9.81 -2.28 5.40
N LYS A 41 -9.88 -0.96 5.61
CA LYS A 41 -9.29 -0.25 6.77
C LYS A 41 -7.76 -0.33 6.84
N HIS A 42 -7.09 -0.59 5.72
CA HIS A 42 -5.62 -0.62 5.60
C HIS A 42 -5.12 0.67 4.93
N ALA A 43 -5.25 1.78 5.64
CA ALA A 43 -4.94 3.11 5.10
C ALA A 43 -3.44 3.41 4.99
N TRP A 44 -2.57 2.59 5.57
CA TRP A 44 -1.13 2.83 5.61
C TRP A 44 -0.40 1.96 4.60
N VAL A 45 0.47 2.56 3.80
CA VAL A 45 1.37 1.86 2.87
C VAL A 45 2.78 1.94 3.42
N THR A 46 3.37 0.78 3.70
CA THR A 46 4.77 0.71 4.12
C THR A 46 5.66 0.60 2.89
N ILE A 47 6.67 1.44 2.83
CA ILE A 47 7.58 1.58 1.70
C ILE A 47 9.01 1.46 2.19
N VAL A 48 9.79 0.63 1.53
CA VAL A 48 11.24 0.51 1.74
C VAL A 48 11.98 1.10 0.55
N CYS A 49 13.11 1.76 0.79
CA CYS A 49 14.07 2.08 -0.25
C CYS A 49 15.07 0.93 -0.39
N ASP A 50 15.04 0.19 -1.49
CA ASP A 50 15.96 -0.93 -1.73
C ASP A 50 17.42 -0.48 -1.82
N SER A 51 17.69 0.81 -2.05
CA SER A 51 19.05 1.37 -2.13
C SER A 51 19.69 1.63 -0.77
N CYS A 52 18.92 2.01 0.26
CA CYS A 52 19.48 2.40 1.57
C CYS A 52 18.78 1.75 2.77
N GLY A 53 17.82 0.84 2.53
CA GLY A 53 17.03 0.17 3.56
C GLY A 53 16.12 1.10 4.37
N GLY A 54 15.92 2.34 3.93
CA GLY A 54 15.08 3.31 4.63
C GLY A 54 13.61 2.91 4.57
N LEU A 55 12.94 2.92 5.72
CA LEU A 55 11.49 2.66 5.84
C LEU A 55 10.73 3.98 5.92
N THR A 56 9.57 4.05 5.29
CA THR A 56 8.59 5.13 5.50
C THR A 56 7.20 4.56 5.37
N ASP A 57 6.28 5.05 6.19
CA ASP A 57 4.86 4.81 6.00
C ASP A 57 4.19 6.02 5.37
N LEU A 58 3.22 5.75 4.50
CA LEU A 58 2.40 6.77 3.85
C LEU A 58 0.93 6.49 4.18
N ASP A 59 0.23 7.49 4.69
CA ASP A 59 -1.22 7.44 4.88
C ASP A 59 -1.94 7.82 3.58
N LEU A 60 -2.72 6.89 3.03
CA LEU A 60 -3.51 7.07 1.81
C LEU A 60 -4.52 8.21 1.93
N ARG A 61 -4.97 8.54 3.15
CA ARG A 61 -5.99 9.58 3.41
C ARG A 61 -5.43 10.99 3.33
N MET A 62 -4.10 11.16 3.44
CA MET A 62 -3.47 12.48 3.51
C MET A 62 -3.45 13.23 2.18
N LYS A 63 -3.33 12.52 1.05
CA LYS A 63 -3.29 13.13 -0.28
C LYS A 63 -4.40 12.51 -1.14
N PRO A 64 -5.35 13.32 -1.65
CA PRO A 64 -6.38 12.85 -2.56
C PRO A 64 -5.77 12.17 -3.78
N ARG A 65 -6.28 11.00 -4.11
CA ARG A 65 -5.93 10.20 -5.27
C ARG A 65 -7.20 9.58 -5.83
N ASP A 66 -7.17 9.23 -7.11
CA ASP A 66 -8.25 8.47 -7.73
C ASP A 66 -8.46 7.16 -6.96
N PRO A 67 -9.67 6.92 -6.38
CA PRO A 67 -9.96 5.70 -5.63
C PRO A 67 -9.77 4.42 -6.46
N GLU A 68 -9.98 4.48 -7.77
CA GLU A 68 -9.83 3.34 -8.68
C GLU A 68 -8.37 3.11 -9.12
N ALA A 69 -7.48 4.04 -8.81
CA ALA A 69 -6.06 3.86 -9.09
C ALA A 69 -5.48 2.75 -8.20
N SER A 70 -4.57 1.97 -8.80
CA SER A 70 -3.72 1.03 -8.07
C SER A 70 -2.90 1.75 -7.00
N ILE A 71 -2.71 1.11 -5.83
CA ILE A 71 -1.82 1.63 -4.77
C ILE A 71 -0.40 1.95 -5.26
N ARG A 72 0.08 1.37 -6.37
CA ARG A 72 1.40 1.71 -6.94
C ARG A 72 1.56 3.20 -7.26
N VAL A 73 0.47 3.91 -7.51
CA VAL A 73 0.52 5.35 -7.83
C VAL A 73 1.15 6.16 -6.70
N VAL A 74 1.11 5.68 -5.44
CA VAL A 74 1.73 6.36 -4.30
C VAL A 74 3.25 6.50 -4.45
N LEU A 75 3.90 5.58 -5.16
CA LEU A 75 5.36 5.61 -5.37
C LEU A 75 5.80 6.82 -6.19
N ARG A 76 4.91 7.43 -7.00
CA ARG A 76 5.22 8.65 -7.76
C ARG A 76 5.52 9.85 -6.86
N ASP A 77 4.99 9.83 -5.64
CA ASP A 77 5.14 10.91 -4.66
C ASP A 77 6.30 10.66 -3.69
N VAL A 78 6.93 9.48 -3.74
CA VAL A 78 7.89 9.05 -2.73
C VAL A 78 9.31 9.33 -3.22
N ARG A 79 9.97 10.27 -2.56
CA ARG A 79 11.41 10.53 -2.74
C ARG A 79 12.14 10.09 -1.49
N CYS A 80 13.09 9.18 -1.63
CA CYS A 80 13.92 8.74 -0.50
C CYS A 80 14.84 9.90 -0.08
N PRO A 81 14.70 10.47 1.13
CA PRO A 81 15.52 11.61 1.57
C PRO A 81 16.99 11.20 1.74
N ARG A 82 17.25 9.98 2.21
CA ARG A 82 18.62 9.44 2.39
C ARG A 82 19.36 9.23 1.08
N CYS A 83 18.64 8.95 -0.01
CA CYS A 83 19.22 8.79 -1.34
C CYS A 83 19.09 10.05 -2.20
N ASN A 84 18.70 11.19 -1.62
CA ASN A 84 18.44 12.44 -2.34
C ASN A 84 17.49 12.26 -3.55
N GLY A 85 16.45 11.43 -3.40
CA GLY A 85 15.50 11.13 -4.48
C GLY A 85 15.95 10.11 -5.52
N HIS A 86 17.20 9.64 -5.50
CA HIS A 86 17.72 8.61 -6.42
C HIS A 86 17.54 7.17 -5.91
N GLY A 87 16.86 7.02 -4.77
CA GLY A 87 16.59 5.71 -4.20
C GLY A 87 15.60 4.90 -5.04
N ARG A 88 15.50 3.60 -4.74
CA ARG A 88 14.53 2.69 -5.35
C ARG A 88 13.41 2.33 -4.35
N PRO A 89 12.38 3.18 -4.21
CA PRO A 89 11.28 2.90 -3.29
C PRO A 89 10.41 1.76 -3.80
N ARG A 90 10.00 0.87 -2.91
CA ARG A 90 9.16 -0.29 -3.16
C ARG A 90 8.17 -0.50 -2.02
N ILE A 91 6.92 -0.79 -2.36
CA ILE A 91 5.88 -1.13 -1.39
C ILE A 91 6.18 -2.50 -0.79
N VAL A 92 6.10 -2.61 0.54
CA VAL A 92 6.30 -3.86 1.29
C VAL A 92 5.08 -4.31 2.07
N GLY A 93 4.00 -3.54 2.04
CA GLY A 93 2.72 -3.97 2.59
C GLY A 93 1.73 -2.84 2.78
N LEU A 94 0.50 -3.23 3.08
CA LEU A 94 -0.57 -2.38 3.56
C LEU A 94 -0.88 -2.70 5.02
N ALA A 95 -1.14 -1.69 5.84
CA ALA A 95 -1.38 -1.83 7.27
C ALA A 95 -2.55 -0.96 7.74
N GLN A 96 -3.17 -1.37 8.85
CA GLN A 96 -4.23 -0.60 9.51
C GLN A 96 -3.68 0.59 10.31
N SER A 97 -2.42 0.52 10.72
CA SER A 97 -1.69 1.50 11.50
C SER A 97 -0.25 1.63 10.96
N PRO A 98 0.45 2.74 11.20
CA PRO A 98 1.85 2.87 10.78
C PRO A 98 2.74 1.87 11.52
N ALA A 99 3.81 1.42 10.86
CA ALA A 99 4.93 0.71 11.44
C ALA A 99 5.77 1.74 12.22
N ARG A 100 5.59 1.74 13.55
CA ARG A 100 6.26 2.66 14.49
C ARG A 100 7.76 2.83 14.25
#